data_AF-A0A949WSI6-F1
#
_entry.id   AF-A0A949WSI6-F1
#
_cell.length_a   1.000
_cell.length_b   1.000
_cell.length_c   1.000
_cell.angle_alpha   90.00
_cell.angle_beta   90.00
_cell.angle_gamma   90.00
#
_symmetry.space_group_name_H-M   'P 1'
#
loop_
_entity.id
_entity.type
_entity.pdbx_description
1 polymer ?
#
loop_
_entity_poly.entity_id
_entity_poly.type
_entity_poly.pdbx_seq_one_letter_code
_entity_poly.pdbx_strand_id
1 'polypeptide(L)'
;MNNLETNKSLELSKYKKIIKSLIACIPIILLSLVLLTGGQKLPKEPLMKISFFIGYIFINVIFFLMMYTKKTYKYRKIFFVTYALLFVVTFMTNLVEVRGSIFYNQSTFISGETPFCHMVIPMIIIPAALTKTIIFPGSLLNGFASIASMIVIWLGATIAFGRGWCSWACFYGGLDEGCSSLCKKTKLKINKKWTYLSFAILISIVLLSAATLSPVYCDWLCPFKAVTESEQITSFVTIIKTIIFYSLFLILVIILPILTGKRTQCGLFCPFGAFQSFTNKINIFEVRVDKNKCLNCKKCIMECPTYSMDENSLLNSKALMTCTKCGKCIDICPASAISYHIKGTNIGLKTTLSRYLFIYPVYTFALTIGGSMIVKGIYKILKLITTGSFF
;
A
#
# COMPACT_ATOMS: atom_id res chain seq x y z
N MET A 1 23.76 44.84 -14.01
CA MET A 1 22.70 44.38 -14.92
C MET A 1 22.58 42.85 -15.02
N ASN A 2 23.68 42.07 -14.95
CA ASN A 2 23.65 40.59 -15.03
C ASN A 2 22.84 39.86 -13.93
N ASN A 3 22.70 40.42 -12.72
CA ASN A 3 21.93 39.79 -11.62
C ASN A 3 20.39 39.93 -11.76
N LEU A 4 19.91 40.92 -12.52
CA LEU A 4 18.48 41.14 -12.73
C LEU A 4 17.93 40.24 -13.84
N GLU A 5 18.70 40.01 -14.90
CA GLU A 5 18.33 39.12 -16.00
C GLU A 5 18.43 37.63 -15.63
N THR A 6 19.40 37.26 -14.80
CA THR A 6 19.50 35.91 -14.22
C THR A 6 18.34 35.61 -13.26
N ASN A 7 17.93 36.57 -12.42
CA ASN A 7 16.75 36.40 -11.57
C ASN A 7 15.44 36.30 -12.39
N LYS A 8 15.28 37.12 -13.43
CA LYS A 8 14.09 37.10 -14.30
C LYS A 8 13.98 35.80 -15.11
N SER A 9 15.11 35.25 -15.59
CA SER A 9 15.15 33.97 -16.31
C SER A 9 14.92 32.76 -15.38
N LEU A 10 15.42 32.79 -14.14
CA LEU A 10 15.12 31.80 -13.10
C LEU A 10 13.63 31.81 -12.70
N GLU A 11 13.04 32.99 -12.55
CA GLU A 11 11.61 33.18 -12.29
C GLU A 11 10.75 32.65 -13.46
N LEU A 12 11.12 32.95 -14.71
CA LEU A 12 10.41 32.45 -15.90
C LEU A 12 10.49 30.91 -16.02
N SER A 13 11.64 30.33 -15.69
CA SER A 13 11.87 28.88 -15.63
C SER A 13 11.00 28.21 -14.56
N LYS A 14 10.92 28.81 -13.38
CA LYS A 14 10.09 28.36 -12.26
C LYS A 14 8.60 28.44 -12.62
N TYR A 15 8.15 29.53 -13.25
CA TYR A 15 6.77 29.71 -13.69
C TYR A 15 6.36 28.67 -14.75
N LYS A 16 7.20 28.44 -15.77
CA LYS A 16 6.98 27.36 -16.77
C LYS A 16 6.91 25.98 -16.12
N LYS A 17 7.74 25.71 -15.12
CA LYS A 17 7.73 24.45 -14.37
C LYS A 17 6.44 24.25 -13.56
N ILE A 18 5.93 25.32 -12.94
CA ILE A 18 4.66 25.31 -12.20
C ILE A 18 3.51 25.04 -13.17
N ILE A 19 3.41 25.78 -14.27
CA ILE A 19 2.35 25.59 -15.29
C ILE A 19 2.35 24.16 -15.82
N LYS A 20 3.52 23.64 -16.22
CA LYS A 20 3.62 22.26 -16.72
C LYS A 20 3.18 21.23 -15.69
N SER A 21 3.45 21.48 -14.41
CA SER A 21 3.04 20.60 -13.32
C SER A 21 1.52 20.69 -13.07
N LEU A 22 0.94 21.88 -13.16
CA LEU A 22 -0.51 22.10 -13.05
C LEU A 22 -1.26 21.41 -14.18
N ILE A 23 -0.82 21.58 -15.44
CA ILE A 23 -1.41 20.91 -16.60
C ILE A 23 -1.36 19.39 -16.43
N ALA A 24 -0.24 18.87 -15.93
CA ALA A 24 -0.12 17.45 -15.65
C ALA A 24 -1.11 16.96 -14.56
N CYS A 25 -1.54 17.82 -13.64
CA CYS A 25 -2.48 17.42 -12.59
C CYS A 25 -3.95 17.40 -13.04
N ILE A 26 -4.31 18.07 -14.14
CA ILE A 26 -5.70 18.19 -14.62
C ILE A 26 -6.43 16.83 -14.68
N PRO A 27 -5.85 15.74 -15.23
CA PRO A 27 -6.55 14.46 -15.28
C PRO A 27 -6.87 13.89 -13.90
N ILE A 28 -5.96 14.02 -12.92
CA ILE A 28 -6.18 13.53 -11.56
C ILE A 28 -7.16 14.42 -10.79
N ILE A 29 -7.14 15.73 -11.03
CA ILE A 29 -8.10 16.67 -10.44
C ILE A 29 -9.52 16.29 -10.86
N LEU A 30 -9.75 16.11 -12.16
CA LEU A 30 -11.06 15.70 -12.69
C LEU A 30 -11.46 14.30 -12.21
N LEU A 31 -10.54 13.34 -12.29
CA LEU A 31 -10.82 11.96 -11.93
C LEU A 31 -11.07 11.79 -10.43
N SER A 32 -10.31 12.47 -9.57
CA SER A 32 -10.50 12.41 -8.12
C SER A 32 -11.86 12.97 -7.70
N LEU A 33 -12.38 13.98 -8.39
CA LEU A 33 -13.73 14.49 -8.16
C LEU A 33 -14.77 13.38 -8.41
N VAL A 34 -14.71 12.73 -9.57
CA VAL A 34 -15.64 11.66 -9.97
C VAL A 34 -15.53 10.45 -9.03
N LEU A 35 -14.31 10.02 -8.71
CA LEU A 35 -14.08 8.86 -7.85
C LEU A 35 -14.55 9.09 -6.41
N LEU A 36 -14.34 10.29 -5.87
CA LEU A 36 -14.74 10.59 -4.49
C LEU A 36 -16.25 10.80 -4.34
N THR A 37 -16.94 11.30 -5.37
CA THR A 37 -18.41 11.41 -5.35
C THR A 37 -19.12 10.14 -5.79
N GLY A 38 -18.39 9.14 -6.31
CA GLY A 38 -18.99 7.94 -6.90
C GLY A 38 -19.89 8.26 -8.10
N GLY A 39 -19.67 9.39 -8.77
CA GLY A 39 -20.53 9.88 -9.84
C GLY A 39 -21.86 10.52 -9.38
N GLN A 40 -22.06 10.71 -8.08
CA GLN A 40 -23.26 11.34 -7.52
C GLN A 40 -23.06 12.83 -7.21
N LYS A 41 -24.16 13.52 -6.84
CA LYS A 41 -24.11 14.92 -6.37
C LYS A 41 -23.33 15.02 -5.05
N LEU A 42 -22.78 16.21 -4.79
CA LEU A 42 -22.05 16.50 -3.55
C LEU A 42 -22.90 16.19 -2.29
N PRO A 43 -22.27 15.73 -1.19
CA PRO A 43 -22.95 15.45 0.06
C PRO A 43 -23.75 16.66 0.56
N LYS A 44 -24.99 16.43 1.01
CA LYS A 44 -25.87 17.48 1.56
C LYS A 44 -25.51 17.86 3.01
N GLU A 45 -25.01 16.91 3.79
CA GLU A 45 -24.63 17.14 5.19
C GLU A 45 -23.38 18.06 5.26
N PRO A 46 -23.41 19.14 6.06
CA PRO A 46 -22.36 20.15 6.06
C PRO A 46 -21.00 19.59 6.48
N LEU A 47 -20.98 18.69 7.48
CA LEU A 47 -19.75 18.10 8.02
C LEU A 47 -19.11 17.12 7.03
N MET A 48 -19.93 16.35 6.30
CA MET A 48 -19.47 15.49 5.21
C MET A 48 -18.94 16.30 4.02
N LYS A 49 -19.57 17.43 3.70
CA LYS A 49 -19.11 18.33 2.64
C LYS A 49 -17.75 18.95 2.98
N ILE A 50 -17.53 19.39 4.21
CA ILE A 50 -16.22 19.88 4.68
C ILE A 50 -15.17 18.77 4.56
N SER A 51 -15.48 17.56 5.04
CA SER A 51 -14.58 16.40 4.97
C SER A 51 -14.19 16.04 3.54
N PHE A 52 -15.15 16.13 2.61
CA PHE A 52 -14.93 15.93 1.18
C PHE A 52 -13.92 16.95 0.62
N PHE A 53 -14.10 18.25 0.89
CA PHE A 53 -13.18 19.27 0.41
C PHE A 53 -11.77 19.11 1.00
N ILE A 54 -11.65 18.82 2.29
CA ILE A 54 -10.35 18.57 2.94
C ILE A 54 -9.65 17.38 2.27
N GLY A 55 -10.35 16.25 2.10
CA GLY A 55 -9.80 15.06 1.46
C GLY A 55 -9.41 15.30 0.00
N TYR A 56 -10.26 15.98 -0.76
CA TYR A 56 -10.02 16.32 -2.16
C TYR A 56 -8.81 17.25 -2.34
N ILE A 57 -8.69 18.30 -1.52
CA ILE A 57 -7.53 19.19 -1.52
C ILE A 57 -6.27 18.42 -1.16
N PHE A 58 -6.30 17.61 -0.09
CA PHE A 58 -5.16 16.81 0.35
C PHE A 58 -4.63 15.90 -0.77
N ILE A 59 -5.52 15.14 -1.42
CA ILE A 59 -5.20 14.25 -2.54
C ILE A 59 -4.51 15.03 -3.68
N ASN A 60 -5.14 16.10 -4.15
CA ASN A 60 -4.64 16.83 -5.31
C ASN A 60 -3.34 17.61 -5.03
N VAL A 61 -3.19 18.16 -3.82
CA VAL A 61 -1.95 18.83 -3.38
C VAL A 61 -0.79 17.83 -3.32
N ILE A 62 -1.01 16.63 -2.78
CA ILE A 62 0.05 15.61 -2.75
C ILE A 62 0.48 15.21 -4.16
N PHE A 63 -0.47 14.97 -5.06
CA PHE A 63 -0.15 14.64 -6.45
C PHE A 63 0.61 15.78 -7.14
N PHE A 64 0.17 17.02 -6.96
CA PHE A 64 0.86 18.20 -7.47
C PHE A 64 2.31 18.28 -6.96
N LEU A 65 2.52 18.08 -5.66
CA LEU A 65 3.86 18.11 -5.06
C LEU A 65 4.76 16.99 -5.61
N MET A 66 4.21 15.79 -5.87
CA MET A 66 4.94 14.72 -6.56
C MET A 66 5.39 15.15 -7.96
N MET A 67 4.54 15.83 -8.71
CA MET A 67 4.84 16.25 -10.09
C MET A 67 5.83 17.42 -10.12
N TYR A 68 5.65 18.41 -9.25
CA TYR A 68 6.48 19.61 -9.18
C TYR A 68 7.91 19.35 -8.68
N THR A 69 8.04 18.59 -7.59
CA THR A 69 9.36 18.34 -6.97
C THR A 69 10.11 17.17 -7.58
N LYS A 70 9.43 16.33 -8.37
CA LYS A 70 9.91 15.03 -8.87
C LYS A 70 10.27 14.01 -7.78
N LYS A 71 10.06 14.32 -6.49
CA LYS A 71 10.28 13.39 -5.37
C LYS A 71 9.05 12.52 -5.19
N THR A 72 9.14 11.25 -5.55
CA THR A 72 7.99 10.34 -5.54
C THR A 72 7.78 9.73 -4.16
N TYR A 73 8.85 9.27 -3.52
CA TYR A 73 8.78 8.61 -2.22
C TYR A 73 8.30 9.55 -1.12
N LYS A 74 8.82 10.78 -1.06
CA LYS A 74 8.51 11.73 0.03
C LYS A 74 7.01 12.01 0.13
N TYR A 75 6.38 12.36 -0.97
CA TYR A 75 4.96 12.74 -1.00
C TYR A 75 4.02 11.54 -1.04
N ARG A 76 4.39 10.45 -1.75
CA ARG A 76 3.67 9.17 -1.66
C ARG A 76 3.59 8.69 -0.22
N LYS A 77 4.70 8.74 0.53
CA LYS A 77 4.73 8.29 1.93
C LYS A 77 3.70 9.04 2.78
N ILE A 78 3.56 10.36 2.62
CA ILE A 78 2.59 11.16 3.35
C ILE A 78 1.17 10.65 3.04
N PHE A 79 0.81 10.57 1.76
CA PHE A 79 -0.49 10.03 1.34
C PHE A 79 -0.74 8.62 1.87
N PHE A 80 0.26 7.75 1.78
CA PHE A 80 0.14 6.34 2.12
C PHE A 80 -0.03 6.09 3.62
N VAL A 81 0.68 6.85 4.47
CA VAL A 81 0.53 6.79 5.94
C VAL A 81 -0.81 7.40 6.35
N THR A 82 -1.21 8.54 5.80
CA THR A 82 -2.52 9.17 6.08
C THR A 82 -3.67 8.26 5.69
N TYR A 83 -3.62 7.68 4.49
CA TYR A 83 -4.58 6.67 4.04
C TYR A 83 -4.67 5.50 5.02
N ALA A 84 -3.54 4.94 5.45
CA ALA A 84 -3.53 3.80 6.35
C ALA A 84 -4.18 4.11 7.72
N LEU A 85 -3.88 5.25 8.32
CA LEU A 85 -4.47 5.66 9.59
C LEU A 85 -5.97 5.90 9.48
N LEU A 86 -6.41 6.63 8.44
CA LEU A 86 -7.83 6.92 8.21
C LEU A 86 -8.61 5.67 7.80
N PHE A 87 -7.97 4.73 7.12
CA PHE A 87 -8.54 3.42 6.84
C PHE A 87 -8.87 2.68 8.14
N VAL A 88 -7.96 2.63 9.12
CA VAL A 88 -8.21 1.96 10.40
C VAL A 88 -9.41 2.58 11.12
N VAL A 89 -9.46 3.91 11.22
CA VAL A 89 -10.58 4.62 11.87
C VAL A 89 -11.90 4.34 11.15
N THR A 90 -11.93 4.49 9.82
CA THR A 90 -13.14 4.29 9.02
C THR A 90 -13.60 2.85 9.06
N PHE A 91 -12.68 1.90 8.92
CA PHE A 91 -13.00 0.49 8.87
C PHE A 91 -13.54 0.02 10.23
N MET A 92 -12.88 0.36 11.34
CA MET A 92 -13.34 -0.01 12.68
C MET A 92 -14.71 0.61 13.00
N THR A 93 -14.92 1.88 12.70
CA THR A 93 -16.20 2.55 12.97
C THR A 93 -17.34 1.96 12.13
N ASN A 94 -17.11 1.71 10.84
CA ASN A 94 -18.11 1.05 9.99
C ASN A 94 -18.46 -0.35 10.49
N LEU A 95 -17.49 -1.10 11.01
CA LEU A 95 -17.75 -2.43 11.55
C LEU A 95 -18.61 -2.39 12.81
N VAL A 96 -18.38 -1.41 13.70
CA VAL A 96 -19.23 -1.23 14.87
C VAL A 96 -20.63 -0.75 14.49
N GLU A 97 -20.79 0.09 13.46
CA GLU A 97 -22.11 0.51 12.98
C GLU A 97 -22.93 -0.65 12.40
N VAL A 98 -22.29 -1.51 11.61
CA VAL A 98 -22.99 -2.61 10.93
C VAL A 98 -23.25 -3.78 11.87
N ARG A 99 -22.31 -4.11 12.76
CA ARG A 99 -22.37 -5.32 13.61
C ARG A 99 -22.64 -5.04 15.09
N GLY A 100 -22.66 -3.79 15.52
CA GLY A 100 -22.71 -3.40 16.94
C GLY A 100 -21.43 -3.67 17.74
N SER A 101 -20.47 -4.44 17.19
CA SER A 101 -19.17 -4.69 17.82
C SER A 101 -18.09 -5.04 16.80
N ILE A 102 -16.81 -4.93 17.20
CA ILE A 102 -15.66 -5.38 16.40
C ILE A 102 -15.53 -6.91 16.45
N PHE A 103 -16.20 -7.56 17.41
CA PHE A 103 -16.07 -8.98 17.64
C PHE A 103 -17.13 -9.77 16.87
N TYR A 104 -16.71 -10.82 16.13
CA TYR A 104 -17.65 -11.70 15.43
C TYR A 104 -17.90 -13.01 16.20
N ASN A 105 -19.08 -13.58 15.98
CA ASN A 105 -19.51 -14.86 16.53
C ASN A 105 -19.44 -15.95 15.48
N GLN A 106 -19.41 -17.20 15.92
CA GLN A 106 -19.35 -18.35 15.02
C GLN A 106 -20.58 -18.41 14.10
N SER A 107 -21.74 -17.91 14.55
CA SER A 107 -22.96 -17.77 13.74
C SER A 107 -22.84 -16.70 12.64
N THR A 108 -22.21 -15.55 12.92
CA THR A 108 -22.00 -14.48 11.93
C THR A 108 -20.88 -14.81 10.94
N PHE A 109 -19.94 -15.68 11.34
CA PHE A 109 -19.01 -16.30 10.42
C PHE A 109 -19.77 -17.22 9.45
N ILE A 110 -20.59 -18.15 9.95
CA ILE A 110 -21.36 -19.09 9.09
C ILE A 110 -22.35 -18.36 8.17
N SER A 111 -22.92 -17.22 8.59
CA SER A 111 -23.84 -16.42 7.75
C SER A 111 -23.15 -15.62 6.64
N GLY A 112 -21.81 -15.55 6.61
CA GLY A 112 -21.06 -14.83 5.56
C GLY A 112 -21.12 -13.31 5.68
N GLU A 113 -21.38 -12.79 6.88
CA GLU A 113 -21.38 -11.35 7.17
C GLU A 113 -19.97 -10.80 7.44
N THR A 114 -18.94 -11.66 7.42
CA THR A 114 -17.54 -11.23 7.54
C THR A 114 -16.99 -10.73 6.19
N PRO A 115 -16.37 -9.54 6.15
CA PRO A 115 -15.83 -8.98 4.91
C PRO A 115 -14.72 -9.86 4.34
N PHE A 116 -14.86 -10.25 3.06
CA PHE A 116 -13.88 -11.10 2.41
C PHE A 116 -12.52 -10.40 2.26
N CYS A 117 -11.48 -10.98 2.86
CA CYS A 117 -10.12 -10.51 2.71
C CYS A 117 -9.49 -11.09 1.44
N HIS A 118 -9.33 -10.26 0.40
CA HIS A 118 -8.67 -10.66 -0.85
C HIS A 118 -7.21 -11.15 -0.65
N MET A 119 -6.57 -10.85 0.48
CA MET A 119 -5.22 -11.35 0.77
C MET A 119 -5.17 -12.86 1.02
N VAL A 120 -6.33 -13.49 1.27
CA VAL A 120 -6.46 -14.93 1.51
C VAL A 120 -6.47 -15.72 0.19
N ILE A 121 -6.79 -15.07 -0.93
CA ILE A 121 -6.94 -15.70 -2.26
C ILE A 121 -5.80 -16.69 -2.56
N PRO A 122 -4.49 -16.32 -2.46
CA PRO A 122 -3.41 -17.26 -2.78
C PRO A 122 -3.37 -18.53 -1.93
N MET A 123 -3.88 -18.47 -0.69
CA MET A 123 -3.81 -19.54 0.29
C MET A 123 -4.98 -20.51 0.15
N ILE A 124 -6.13 -20.03 -0.36
CA ILE A 124 -7.32 -20.85 -0.57
C ILE A 124 -7.43 -21.42 -1.98
N ILE A 125 -6.58 -21.01 -2.94
CA ILE A 125 -6.62 -21.55 -4.31
C ILE A 125 -6.50 -23.09 -4.33
N ILE A 126 -5.54 -23.65 -3.58
CA ILE A 126 -5.32 -25.10 -3.55
C ILE A 126 -6.44 -25.82 -2.79
N PRO A 127 -6.81 -25.42 -1.54
CA PRO A 127 -7.98 -25.98 -0.88
C PRO A 127 -9.24 -25.90 -1.73
N ALA A 128 -9.54 -24.75 -2.35
CA ALA A 128 -10.72 -24.58 -3.20
C ALA A 128 -10.67 -25.46 -4.46
N ALA A 129 -9.49 -25.67 -5.06
CA ALA A 129 -9.35 -26.58 -6.20
C ALA A 129 -9.59 -28.05 -5.80
N LEU A 130 -9.19 -28.44 -4.58
CA LEU A 130 -9.35 -29.80 -4.06
C LEU A 130 -10.77 -30.08 -3.57
N THR A 131 -11.37 -29.16 -2.81
CA THR A 131 -12.69 -29.34 -2.20
C THR A 131 -13.83 -28.84 -3.07
N LYS A 132 -13.55 -28.13 -4.17
CA LYS A 132 -14.52 -27.41 -5.02
C LYS A 132 -15.41 -26.43 -4.23
N THR A 133 -15.02 -26.09 -3.00
CA THR A 133 -15.76 -25.21 -2.09
C THR A 133 -14.81 -24.14 -1.55
N ILE A 134 -15.25 -22.88 -1.51
CA ILE A 134 -14.51 -21.81 -0.85
C ILE A 134 -14.95 -21.80 0.61
N ILE A 135 -14.06 -22.22 1.50
CA ILE A 135 -14.32 -22.38 2.94
C ILE A 135 -14.40 -21.01 3.67
N PHE A 136 -14.26 -19.89 2.95
CA PHE A 136 -14.47 -18.55 3.48
C PHE A 136 -15.90 -18.07 3.14
N PRO A 137 -16.72 -17.71 4.14
CA PRO A 137 -18.13 -17.44 3.94
C PRO A 137 -18.27 -16.04 3.33
N GLY A 138 -18.55 -16.01 2.04
CA GLY A 138 -18.92 -14.81 1.29
C GLY A 138 -19.75 -15.24 0.09
N SER A 139 -20.80 -14.48 -0.23
CA SER A 139 -21.66 -14.82 -1.36
C SER A 139 -20.93 -14.62 -2.69
N LEU A 140 -20.91 -15.67 -3.52
CA LEU A 140 -20.26 -15.64 -4.84
C LEU A 140 -21.03 -14.76 -5.85
N LEU A 141 -22.35 -14.68 -5.70
CA LEU A 141 -23.26 -14.10 -6.71
C LEU A 141 -24.11 -12.92 -6.20
N ASN A 142 -24.53 -12.91 -4.92
CA ASN A 142 -25.46 -11.89 -4.39
C ASN A 142 -24.91 -11.20 -3.13
N GLY A 143 -24.38 -9.98 -3.27
CA GLY A 143 -23.88 -9.16 -2.17
C GLY A 143 -23.20 -7.88 -2.67
N PHE A 144 -23.07 -6.87 -1.81
CA PHE A 144 -22.59 -5.51 -2.11
C PHE A 144 -21.16 -5.42 -2.72
N ALA A 145 -20.42 -6.53 -2.78
CA ALA A 145 -19.18 -6.68 -3.53
C ALA A 145 -19.05 -8.13 -4.01
N SER A 146 -19.30 -8.39 -5.29
CA SER A 146 -19.12 -9.73 -5.86
C SER A 146 -17.66 -10.17 -5.70
N ILE A 147 -17.42 -11.35 -5.13
CA ILE A 147 -16.09 -11.92 -4.92
C ILE A 147 -15.29 -11.94 -6.24
N ALA A 148 -15.98 -12.22 -7.35
CA ALA A 148 -15.41 -12.17 -8.70
C ALA A 148 -14.83 -10.79 -9.06
N SER A 149 -15.56 -9.70 -8.79
CA SER A 149 -15.06 -8.35 -9.08
C SER A 149 -13.81 -7.99 -8.25
N MET A 150 -13.78 -8.39 -6.98
CA MET A 150 -12.62 -8.15 -6.12
C MET A 150 -11.40 -8.97 -6.55
N ILE A 151 -11.59 -10.22 -6.97
CA ILE A 151 -10.52 -11.06 -7.54
C ILE A 151 -9.96 -10.42 -8.81
N VAL A 152 -10.83 -10.00 -9.74
CA VAL A 152 -10.42 -9.40 -11.01
C VAL A 152 -9.66 -8.10 -10.79
N ILE A 153 -10.16 -7.22 -9.91
CA ILE A 153 -9.49 -5.95 -9.58
C ILE A 153 -8.13 -6.22 -8.93
N TRP A 154 -8.05 -7.16 -7.99
CA TRP A 154 -6.81 -7.48 -7.28
C TRP A 154 -5.76 -8.13 -8.20
N LEU A 155 -6.16 -9.12 -9.01
CA LEU A 155 -5.28 -9.76 -9.99
C LEU A 155 -4.83 -8.76 -11.05
N GLY A 156 -5.75 -7.95 -11.60
CA GLY A 156 -5.44 -6.91 -12.57
C GLY A 156 -4.44 -5.89 -12.03
N ALA A 157 -4.66 -5.41 -10.80
CA ALA A 157 -3.73 -4.48 -10.14
C ALA A 157 -2.36 -5.12 -9.88
N THR A 158 -2.34 -6.39 -9.46
CA THR A 158 -1.10 -7.11 -9.16
C THR A 158 -0.32 -7.42 -10.45
N ILE A 159 -0.98 -7.72 -11.57
CA ILE A 159 -0.32 -7.91 -12.87
C ILE A 159 0.20 -6.56 -13.40
N ALA A 160 -0.58 -5.48 -13.28
CA ALA A 160 -0.19 -4.15 -13.75
C ALA A 160 0.99 -3.57 -12.97
N PHE A 161 0.91 -3.60 -11.64
CA PHE A 161 1.87 -2.92 -10.76
C PHE A 161 2.88 -3.87 -10.10
N GLY A 162 2.69 -5.17 -10.20
CA GLY A 162 3.44 -6.17 -9.44
C GLY A 162 3.25 -5.98 -7.93
N ARG A 163 4.35 -6.13 -7.17
CA ARG A 163 4.44 -5.81 -5.74
C ARG A 163 4.29 -4.30 -5.42
N GLY A 164 3.93 -3.48 -6.40
CA GLY A 164 3.64 -2.05 -6.23
C GLY A 164 2.46 -1.82 -5.28
N TRP A 165 1.49 -2.74 -5.25
CA TRP A 165 0.34 -2.69 -4.32
C TRP A 165 0.77 -2.44 -2.87
N CYS A 166 1.79 -3.16 -2.41
CA CYS A 166 2.30 -3.08 -1.04
C CYS A 166 2.79 -1.68 -0.66
N SER A 167 3.15 -0.82 -1.61
CA SER A 167 3.63 0.54 -1.35
C SER A 167 2.65 1.65 -1.73
N TRP A 168 1.52 1.34 -2.37
CA TRP A 168 0.58 2.36 -2.84
C TRP A 168 -0.85 2.16 -2.35
N ALA A 169 -1.31 0.91 -2.15
CA ALA A 169 -2.70 0.61 -1.81
C ALA A 169 -2.86 -0.21 -0.51
N CYS A 170 -1.83 -0.93 -0.06
CA CYS A 170 -1.92 -1.73 1.15
C CYS A 170 -1.85 -0.87 2.43
N PHE A 171 -2.96 -0.72 3.17
CA PHE A 171 -2.99 0.05 4.41
C PHE A 171 -1.98 -0.45 5.46
N TYR A 172 -1.76 -1.76 5.59
CA TYR A 172 -0.69 -2.30 6.46
C TYR A 172 0.69 -1.84 6.04
N GLY A 173 0.93 -1.78 4.74
CA GLY A 173 2.16 -1.22 4.21
C GLY A 173 2.35 0.24 4.61
N GLY A 174 1.26 1.00 4.73
CA GLY A 174 1.27 2.39 5.18
C GLY A 174 1.56 2.52 6.69
N LEU A 175 0.99 1.64 7.51
CA LEU A 175 1.32 1.57 8.95
C LEU A 175 2.80 1.21 9.16
N ASP A 176 3.27 0.15 8.49
CA ASP A 176 4.68 -0.31 8.52
C ASP A 176 5.63 0.81 8.04
N GLU A 177 5.27 1.51 6.97
CA GLU A 177 6.06 2.65 6.48
C GLU A 177 6.03 3.86 7.42
N GLY A 178 4.90 4.12 8.08
CA GLY A 178 4.76 5.11 9.13
C GLY A 178 5.71 4.79 10.29
N CYS A 179 5.53 3.63 10.91
CA CYS A 179 6.33 3.11 12.02
C CYS A 179 7.84 3.11 11.71
N SER A 180 8.23 2.68 10.51
CA SER A 180 9.64 2.68 10.08
C SER A 180 10.30 4.06 10.05
N SER A 181 9.52 5.12 10.07
CA SER A 181 10.02 6.48 9.95
C SER A 181 9.97 7.31 11.23
N LEU A 182 9.46 6.76 12.33
CA LEU A 182 9.46 7.44 13.63
C LEU A 182 10.88 7.55 14.21
N CYS A 183 11.71 6.51 14.05
CA CYS A 183 13.09 6.52 14.53
C CYS A 183 14.06 6.98 13.43
N LYS A 184 14.89 7.98 13.74
CA LYS A 184 15.95 8.48 12.83
C LYS A 184 17.19 7.58 12.78
N LYS A 185 17.41 6.74 13.80
CA LYS A 185 18.57 5.84 13.90
C LYS A 185 18.09 4.38 13.91
N THR A 186 18.66 3.56 13.03
CA THR A 186 18.47 2.10 13.05
C THR A 186 19.16 1.51 14.27
N LYS A 187 18.38 0.86 15.16
CA LYS A 187 18.88 0.16 16.34
C LYS A 187 19.19 -1.31 16.07
N LEU A 188 18.45 -1.95 15.14
CA LEU A 188 18.63 -3.35 14.75
C LEU A 188 18.99 -3.48 13.26
N LYS A 189 20.12 -4.12 12.96
CA LYS A 189 20.55 -4.40 11.59
C LYS A 189 20.22 -5.84 11.21
N ILE A 190 19.12 -6.04 10.50
CA ILE A 190 18.77 -7.35 9.95
C ILE A 190 19.57 -7.63 8.69
N ASN A 191 20.08 -8.86 8.56
CA ASN A 191 20.79 -9.31 7.37
C ASN A 191 19.82 -9.46 6.19
N LYS A 192 20.22 -8.97 5.01
CA LYS A 192 19.42 -8.99 3.78
C LYS A 192 18.98 -10.38 3.34
N LYS A 193 19.73 -11.43 3.68
CA LYS A 193 19.38 -12.84 3.37
C LYS A 193 17.98 -13.22 3.87
N TRP A 194 17.52 -12.59 4.95
CA TRP A 194 16.18 -12.80 5.51
C TRP A 194 15.05 -12.36 4.58
N THR A 195 15.32 -11.66 3.48
CA THR A 195 14.31 -11.33 2.46
C THR A 195 13.67 -12.59 1.87
N TYR A 196 14.43 -13.69 1.79
CA TYR A 196 13.91 -14.99 1.33
C TYR A 196 13.00 -15.69 2.34
N LEU A 197 13.00 -15.26 3.61
CA LEU A 197 12.12 -15.83 4.64
C LEU A 197 10.64 -15.70 4.26
N SER A 198 10.26 -14.59 3.62
CA SER A 198 8.88 -14.38 3.17
C SER A 198 8.39 -15.46 2.19
N PHE A 199 9.30 -16.03 1.38
CA PHE A 199 8.98 -17.13 0.47
C PHE A 199 8.91 -18.46 1.22
N ALA A 200 9.78 -18.70 2.20
CA ALA A 200 9.70 -19.88 3.06
C ALA A 200 8.37 -19.90 3.83
N ILE A 201 7.98 -18.77 4.43
CA ILE A 201 6.70 -18.61 5.12
C ILE A 201 5.52 -18.87 4.18
N LEU A 202 5.56 -18.33 2.95
CA LEU A 202 4.52 -18.58 1.94
C LEU A 202 4.39 -20.08 1.63
N ILE A 203 5.50 -20.77 1.36
CA ILE A 203 5.49 -22.21 1.04
C ILE A 203 4.95 -23.01 2.23
N SER A 204 5.44 -22.75 3.44
CA SER A 204 4.96 -23.42 4.66
C SER A 204 3.46 -23.21 4.88
N ILE A 205 2.96 -21.98 4.73
CA ILE A 205 1.52 -21.69 4.88
C ILE A 205 0.69 -22.40 3.82
N VAL A 206 1.13 -22.42 2.57
CA VAL A 206 0.40 -23.07 1.48
C VAL A 206 0.32 -24.58 1.72
N LEU A 207 1.43 -25.22 2.11
CA LEU A 207 1.46 -26.64 2.41
C LEU A 207 0.60 -26.99 3.63
N LEU A 208 0.70 -26.22 4.71
CA LEU A 208 -0.13 -26.42 5.90
C LEU A 208 -1.61 -26.21 5.58
N SER A 209 -1.96 -25.16 4.84
CA SER A 209 -3.36 -24.90 4.47
C SER A 209 -3.92 -25.98 3.55
N ALA A 210 -3.10 -26.57 2.67
CA ALA A 210 -3.48 -27.71 1.85
C ALA A 210 -3.67 -28.98 2.70
N ALA A 211 -2.83 -29.21 3.70
CA ALA A 211 -2.92 -30.37 4.59
C ALA A 211 -4.11 -30.29 5.55
N THR A 212 -4.40 -29.11 6.11
CA THR A 212 -5.51 -28.90 7.06
C THR A 212 -6.83 -28.53 6.39
N LEU A 213 -6.81 -28.31 5.06
CA LEU A 213 -7.95 -27.80 4.28
C LEU A 213 -8.55 -26.51 4.88
N SER A 214 -7.73 -25.71 5.58
CA SER A 214 -8.14 -24.48 6.26
C SER A 214 -7.13 -23.36 6.03
N PRO A 215 -7.54 -22.07 6.05
CA PRO A 215 -6.64 -20.94 5.83
C PRO A 215 -5.79 -20.65 7.08
N VAL A 216 -4.78 -21.49 7.33
CA VAL A 216 -3.94 -21.47 8.56
C VAL A 216 -3.38 -20.09 8.89
N TYR A 217 -2.95 -19.33 7.88
CA TYR A 217 -2.44 -17.98 8.11
C TYR A 217 -3.49 -17.07 8.74
N CYS A 218 -4.71 -17.08 8.21
CA CYS A 218 -5.82 -16.28 8.70
C CYS A 218 -6.25 -16.70 10.10
N ASP A 219 -6.18 -17.99 10.39
CA ASP A 219 -6.66 -18.54 11.65
C ASP A 219 -5.65 -18.40 12.79
N TRP A 220 -4.35 -18.24 12.49
CA TRP A 220 -3.31 -18.27 13.53
C TRP A 220 -2.23 -17.19 13.42
N LEU A 221 -1.88 -16.73 12.22
CA LEU A 221 -0.66 -15.94 11.99
C LEU A 221 -0.93 -14.56 11.38
N CYS A 222 -2.18 -14.18 11.22
CA CYS A 222 -2.57 -12.95 10.54
C CYS A 222 -2.59 -11.78 11.52
N PRO A 223 -1.57 -10.89 11.54
CA PRO A 223 -1.59 -9.70 12.39
C PRO A 223 -2.71 -8.72 11.98
N PHE A 224 -3.32 -8.96 10.82
CA PHE A 224 -4.35 -8.10 10.26
C PHE A 224 -5.68 -8.23 11.01
N LYS A 225 -5.97 -9.41 11.59
CA LYS A 225 -7.18 -9.63 12.38
C LYS A 225 -7.27 -8.68 13.58
N ALA A 226 -6.14 -8.34 14.22
CA ALA A 226 -6.10 -7.38 15.32
C ALA A 226 -6.68 -5.98 15.00
N VAL A 227 -6.76 -5.61 13.71
CA VAL A 227 -7.25 -4.30 13.25
C VAL A 227 -8.53 -4.42 12.43
N THR A 228 -8.91 -5.63 12.00
CA THR A 228 -10.05 -5.82 11.08
C THR A 228 -11.19 -6.56 11.74
N GLU A 229 -10.93 -7.62 12.49
CA GLU A 229 -11.97 -8.40 13.15
C GLU A 229 -11.34 -9.32 14.19
N SER A 230 -11.83 -9.24 15.42
CA SER A 230 -11.40 -10.10 16.53
C SER A 230 -12.49 -11.14 16.80
N GLU A 231 -12.11 -12.36 17.12
CA GLU A 231 -13.08 -13.40 17.48
C GLU A 231 -13.60 -13.13 18.90
N GLN A 232 -14.90 -13.33 19.17
CA GLN A 232 -15.42 -13.21 20.53
C GLN A 232 -14.74 -14.24 21.44
N ILE A 233 -14.31 -13.78 22.63
CA ILE A 233 -13.62 -14.63 23.61
C ILE A 233 -14.65 -15.55 24.25
N THR A 234 -14.81 -16.73 23.69
CA THR A 234 -15.77 -17.75 24.14
C THR A 234 -15.07 -19.00 24.67
N SER A 235 -13.80 -19.20 24.31
CA SER A 235 -13.00 -20.37 24.67
C SER A 235 -11.55 -20.01 24.98
N PHE A 236 -10.83 -20.92 25.66
CA PHE A 236 -9.40 -20.76 25.92
C PHE A 236 -8.58 -20.67 24.62
N VAL A 237 -8.99 -21.37 23.57
CA VAL A 237 -8.36 -21.31 22.24
C VAL A 237 -8.48 -19.93 21.62
N THR A 238 -9.66 -19.29 21.72
CA THR A 238 -9.87 -17.92 21.21
C THR A 238 -9.04 -16.88 21.97
N ILE A 239 -8.78 -17.07 23.26
CA ILE A 239 -7.89 -16.21 24.05
C ILE A 239 -6.46 -16.28 23.48
N ILE A 240 -5.95 -17.50 23.30
CA ILE A 240 -4.59 -17.71 22.77
C ILE A 240 -4.45 -17.08 21.38
N LYS A 241 -5.42 -17.33 20.47
CA LYS A 241 -5.42 -16.73 19.13
C LYS A 241 -5.39 -15.20 19.20
N THR A 242 -6.21 -14.61 20.07
CA THR A 242 -6.26 -13.15 20.28
C THR A 242 -4.91 -12.63 20.73
N ILE A 243 -4.29 -13.23 21.76
CA ILE A 243 -2.96 -12.84 22.24
C ILE A 243 -1.93 -12.92 21.11
N ILE A 244 -1.95 -13.99 20.30
CA ILE A 244 -1.05 -14.15 19.16
C ILE A 244 -1.27 -13.04 18.12
N PHE A 245 -2.51 -12.74 17.72
CA PHE A 245 -2.77 -11.71 16.71
C PHE A 245 -2.31 -10.31 17.16
N TYR A 246 -2.63 -9.92 18.39
CA TYR A 246 -2.25 -8.61 18.92
C TYR A 246 -0.75 -8.51 19.15
N SER A 247 -0.11 -9.56 19.66
CA SER A 247 1.36 -9.58 19.84
C SER A 247 2.09 -9.55 18.50
N LEU A 248 1.65 -10.33 17.50
CA LEU A 248 2.22 -10.30 16.14
C LEU A 248 2.03 -8.92 15.49
N PHE A 249 0.85 -8.30 15.65
CA PHE A 249 0.62 -6.95 15.14
C PHE A 249 1.57 -5.94 15.80
N LEU A 250 1.66 -5.94 17.13
CA LEU A 250 2.55 -5.05 17.88
C LEU A 250 4.02 -5.25 17.47
N ILE A 251 4.48 -6.50 17.39
CA ILE A 251 5.89 -6.81 17.10
C ILE A 251 6.22 -6.51 15.63
N LEU A 252 5.44 -7.03 14.68
CA LEU A 252 5.77 -6.98 13.25
C LEU A 252 5.44 -5.63 12.60
N VAL A 253 4.35 -4.96 13.03
CA VAL A 253 3.88 -3.72 12.39
C VAL A 253 4.38 -2.47 13.12
N ILE A 254 4.60 -2.55 14.44
CA ILE A 254 4.97 -1.38 15.25
C ILE A 254 6.45 -1.48 15.68
N ILE A 255 6.83 -2.47 16.49
CA ILE A 255 8.14 -2.52 17.14
C ILE A 255 9.28 -2.73 16.14
N LEU A 256 9.21 -3.78 15.30
CA LEU A 256 10.31 -4.11 14.37
C LEU A 256 10.56 -3.01 13.34
N PRO A 257 9.54 -2.39 12.71
CA PRO A 257 9.79 -1.29 11.78
C PRO A 257 10.46 -0.10 12.46
N ILE A 258 10.03 0.25 13.69
CA ILE A 258 10.64 1.32 14.48
C ILE A 258 12.11 1.02 14.79
N LEU A 259 12.43 -0.21 15.22
CA LEU A 259 13.81 -0.58 15.60
C LEU A 259 14.76 -0.70 14.40
N THR A 260 14.27 -1.17 13.26
CA THR A 260 15.10 -1.37 12.06
C THR A 260 15.16 -0.13 11.16
N GLY A 261 14.21 0.79 11.27
CA GLY A 261 14.03 1.91 10.33
C GLY A 261 13.62 1.43 8.93
N LYS A 262 13.10 0.20 8.82
CA LYS A 262 12.78 -0.47 7.56
C LYS A 262 11.41 -1.14 7.64
N ARG A 263 10.83 -1.47 6.50
CA ARG A 263 9.52 -2.12 6.37
C ARG A 263 9.66 -3.63 6.54
N THR A 264 9.78 -4.08 7.79
CA THR A 264 10.16 -5.47 8.12
C THR A 264 9.04 -6.45 7.84
N GLN A 265 7.79 -6.12 8.18
CA GLN A 265 6.65 -6.96 7.88
C GLN A 265 6.50 -7.16 6.37
N CYS A 266 6.46 -6.06 5.62
CA CYS A 266 6.35 -6.12 4.16
C CYS A 266 7.59 -6.73 3.50
N GLY A 267 8.78 -6.58 4.09
CA GLY A 267 10.05 -7.04 3.51
C GLY A 267 10.36 -8.52 3.77
N LEU A 268 10.05 -9.02 4.96
CA LEU A 268 10.62 -10.28 5.48
C LEU A 268 9.56 -11.32 5.85
N PHE A 269 8.38 -10.90 6.33
CA PHE A 269 7.42 -11.81 6.96
C PHE A 269 6.09 -11.96 6.20
N CYS A 270 5.74 -11.02 5.32
CA CYS A 270 4.46 -11.04 4.63
C CYS A 270 4.43 -12.10 3.50
N PRO A 271 3.67 -13.22 3.64
CA PRO A 271 3.56 -14.24 2.60
C PRO A 271 2.88 -13.71 1.34
N PHE A 272 1.89 -12.84 1.51
CA PHE A 272 1.21 -12.17 0.40
C PHE A 272 2.16 -11.28 -0.42
N GLY A 273 3.10 -10.60 0.25
CA GLY A 273 4.14 -9.85 -0.42
C GLY A 273 5.10 -10.76 -1.21
N ALA A 274 5.38 -11.97 -0.74
CA ALA A 274 6.17 -12.96 -1.48
C ALA A 274 5.40 -13.45 -2.72
N PHE A 275 4.11 -13.76 -2.58
CA PHE A 275 3.25 -14.14 -3.71
C PHE A 275 3.23 -13.06 -4.80
N GLN A 276 3.03 -11.80 -4.43
CA GLN A 276 3.09 -10.69 -5.38
C GLN A 276 4.48 -10.47 -6.00
N SER A 277 5.57 -10.95 -5.37
CA SER A 277 6.91 -10.83 -5.96
C SER A 277 7.06 -11.65 -7.24
N PHE A 278 6.27 -12.71 -7.43
CA PHE A 278 6.26 -13.45 -8.70
C PHE A 278 5.72 -12.61 -9.85
N THR A 279 4.71 -11.78 -9.57
CA THR A 279 4.12 -10.89 -10.60
C THR A 279 5.05 -9.76 -11.03
N ASN A 280 6.10 -9.45 -10.26
CA ASN A 280 7.18 -8.54 -10.72
C ASN A 280 7.98 -9.09 -11.91
N LYS A 281 7.92 -10.40 -12.20
CA LYS A 281 8.48 -10.95 -13.46
C LYS A 281 7.64 -10.58 -14.67
N ILE A 282 6.33 -10.55 -14.52
CA ILE A 282 5.36 -10.40 -15.62
C ILE A 282 5.02 -8.93 -15.86
N ASN A 283 4.99 -8.11 -14.80
CA ASN A 283 4.52 -6.73 -14.89
C ASN A 283 5.37 -5.84 -15.82
N ILE A 284 4.77 -4.77 -16.35
CA ILE A 284 5.38 -3.90 -17.36
C ILE A 284 6.49 -2.99 -16.78
N PHE A 285 6.32 -2.56 -15.53
CA PHE A 285 7.19 -1.57 -14.89
C PHE A 285 8.26 -2.21 -14.01
N GLU A 286 9.49 -1.74 -14.07
CA GLU A 286 10.57 -2.14 -13.16
C GLU A 286 11.44 -0.96 -12.76
N VAL A 287 12.29 -1.14 -11.75
CA VAL A 287 13.25 -0.12 -11.33
C VAL A 287 14.61 -0.54 -11.86
N ARG A 288 15.21 0.30 -12.72
CA ARG A 288 16.52 0.06 -13.31
C ARG A 288 17.54 1.10 -12.89
N VAL A 289 18.81 0.69 -12.94
CA VAL A 289 19.98 1.51 -12.67
C VAL A 289 20.75 1.73 -13.97
N ASP A 290 20.89 3.00 -14.37
CA ASP A 290 21.74 3.43 -15.47
C ASP A 290 23.21 3.37 -15.03
N LYS A 291 23.96 2.40 -15.55
CA LYS A 291 25.37 2.17 -15.18
C LYS A 291 26.26 3.37 -15.51
N ASN A 292 25.97 4.05 -16.61
CA ASN A 292 26.79 5.16 -17.09
C ASN A 292 26.71 6.38 -16.15
N LYS A 293 25.59 6.52 -15.43
CA LYS A 293 25.39 7.60 -14.44
C LYS A 293 25.67 7.16 -13.01
N CYS A 294 25.84 5.86 -12.76
CA CYS A 294 25.94 5.35 -11.40
C CYS A 294 27.33 5.62 -10.80
N LEU A 295 27.36 6.34 -9.68
CA LEU A 295 28.59 6.61 -8.92
C LEU A 295 28.98 5.50 -7.94
N ASN A 296 28.31 4.34 -7.96
CA ASN A 296 28.51 3.22 -7.03
C ASN A 296 28.51 3.60 -5.52
N CYS A 297 27.84 4.69 -5.13
CA CYS A 297 27.83 5.20 -3.75
C CYS A 297 27.05 4.34 -2.72
N LYS A 298 26.41 3.23 -3.15
CA LYS A 298 25.61 2.29 -2.34
C LYS A 298 24.47 2.91 -1.47
N LYS A 299 24.15 4.21 -1.60
CA LYS A 299 23.06 4.87 -0.87
C LYS A 299 21.69 4.22 -1.11
N CYS A 300 21.39 3.82 -2.35
CA CYS A 300 20.14 3.14 -2.69
C CYS A 300 19.97 1.78 -1.99
N ILE A 301 21.07 1.08 -1.70
CA ILE A 301 21.09 -0.20 -0.98
C ILE A 301 20.84 0.03 0.52
N MET A 302 21.51 1.02 1.11
CA MET A 302 21.39 1.33 2.53
C MET A 302 19.96 1.77 2.87
N GLU A 303 19.41 2.68 2.05
CA GLU A 303 18.12 3.31 2.30
C GLU A 303 16.91 2.48 1.87
N CYS A 304 17.10 1.40 1.09
CA CYS A 304 15.97 0.60 0.60
C CYS A 304 15.12 0.06 1.76
N PRO A 305 13.81 0.42 1.85
CA PRO A 305 12.99 0.09 2.99
C PRO A 305 12.60 -1.39 3.05
N THR A 306 12.64 -2.12 1.93
CA THR A 306 12.25 -3.54 1.82
C THR A 306 13.42 -4.47 1.50
N TYR A 307 14.66 -3.99 1.64
CA TYR A 307 15.89 -4.76 1.33
C TYR A 307 15.97 -5.27 -0.12
N SER A 308 15.23 -4.66 -1.05
CA SER A 308 15.12 -5.07 -2.45
C SER A 308 16.21 -4.51 -3.38
N MET A 309 17.30 -4.00 -2.82
CA MET A 309 18.47 -3.51 -3.54
C MET A 309 19.73 -4.10 -2.90
N ASP A 310 20.58 -4.72 -3.70
CA ASP A 310 21.87 -5.28 -3.31
C ASP A 310 22.97 -4.94 -4.33
N GLU A 311 24.18 -5.45 -4.12
CA GLU A 311 25.31 -5.18 -5.02
C GLU A 311 25.10 -5.82 -6.39
N ASN A 312 24.49 -7.02 -6.41
CA ASN A 312 24.06 -7.67 -7.64
C ASN A 312 23.03 -6.84 -8.41
N SER A 313 22.17 -6.09 -7.73
CA SER A 313 21.21 -5.19 -8.37
C SER A 313 21.88 -4.04 -9.12
N LEU A 314 23.02 -3.56 -8.61
CA LEU A 314 23.84 -2.54 -9.30
C LEU A 314 24.54 -3.15 -10.52
N LEU A 315 25.11 -4.36 -10.38
CA LEU A 315 25.77 -5.08 -11.46
C LEU A 315 24.80 -5.48 -12.59
N ASN A 316 23.59 -5.91 -12.23
CA ASN A 316 22.57 -6.35 -13.17
C ASN A 316 21.67 -5.21 -13.67
N SER A 317 21.94 -3.96 -13.29
CA SER A 317 21.12 -2.79 -13.65
C SER A 317 19.64 -2.87 -13.27
N LYS A 318 19.28 -3.73 -12.32
CA LYS A 318 17.88 -4.08 -12.03
C LYS A 318 17.68 -4.37 -10.54
N ALA A 319 16.61 -3.83 -9.97
CA ALA A 319 16.22 -4.13 -8.58
C ALA A 319 15.78 -5.59 -8.41
N LEU A 320 15.87 -6.11 -7.18
CA LEU A 320 15.42 -7.47 -6.86
C LEU A 320 13.93 -7.66 -7.14
N MET A 321 13.57 -8.91 -7.36
CA MET A 321 12.19 -9.40 -7.53
C MET A 321 11.24 -8.96 -6.41
N THR A 322 11.75 -8.70 -5.21
CA THR A 322 10.95 -8.25 -4.05
C THR A 322 10.69 -6.74 -4.04
N CYS A 323 11.12 -5.99 -5.07
CA CYS A 323 10.95 -4.54 -5.11
C CYS A 323 9.47 -4.12 -5.11
N THR A 324 9.09 -3.27 -4.15
CA THR A 324 7.74 -2.72 -4.04
C THR A 324 7.54 -1.41 -4.81
N LYS A 325 8.54 -0.95 -5.57
CA LYS A 325 8.47 0.26 -6.42
C LYS A 325 8.03 1.52 -5.65
N CYS A 326 8.51 1.67 -4.41
CA CYS A 326 8.20 2.81 -3.55
C CYS A 326 8.88 4.13 -3.98
N GLY A 327 9.92 4.05 -4.82
CA GLY A 327 10.66 5.21 -5.34
C GLY A 327 11.73 5.79 -4.40
N LYS A 328 11.99 5.21 -3.22
CA LYS A 328 12.99 5.78 -2.28
C LYS A 328 14.39 5.85 -2.88
N CYS A 329 14.78 4.80 -3.61
CA CYS A 329 16.07 4.73 -4.31
C CYS A 329 16.20 5.79 -5.43
N ILE A 330 15.09 6.16 -6.07
CA ILE A 330 15.04 7.21 -7.11
C ILE A 330 15.25 8.57 -6.45
N ASP A 331 14.52 8.85 -5.37
CA ASP A 331 14.56 10.16 -4.68
C ASP A 331 15.91 10.47 -3.99
N ILE A 332 16.64 9.44 -3.53
CA ILE A 332 17.90 9.59 -2.79
C ILE A 332 19.15 9.55 -3.69
N CYS A 333 19.01 9.11 -4.94
CA CYS A 333 20.17 8.94 -5.83
C CYS A 333 20.76 10.31 -6.21
N PRO A 334 22.01 10.63 -5.83
CA PRO A 334 22.61 11.93 -6.13
C PRO A 334 22.83 12.13 -7.64
N ALA A 335 23.13 11.05 -8.37
CA ALA A 335 23.38 11.09 -9.80
C ALA A 335 22.11 10.92 -10.67
N SER A 336 20.92 10.80 -10.04
CA SER A 336 19.67 10.50 -10.75
C SER A 336 19.77 9.29 -11.72
N ALA A 337 20.60 8.31 -11.36
CA ALA A 337 20.88 7.12 -12.17
C ALA A 337 19.77 6.06 -12.09
N ILE A 338 18.87 6.16 -11.11
CA ILE A 338 17.80 5.18 -10.88
C ILE A 338 16.49 5.76 -11.37
N SER A 339 15.72 4.99 -12.15
CA SER A 339 14.42 5.43 -12.66
C SER A 339 13.44 4.28 -12.80
N TYR A 340 12.15 4.62 -12.89
CA TYR A 340 11.13 3.67 -13.37
C TYR A 340 11.40 3.39 -14.84
N HIS A 341 11.35 2.12 -15.21
CA HIS A 341 11.66 1.62 -16.54
C HIS A 341 10.52 0.73 -17.05
N ILE A 342 10.27 0.79 -18.35
CA ILE A 342 9.25 0.00 -19.04
C ILE A 342 9.97 -1.13 -19.76
N LYS A 343 9.63 -2.38 -19.45
CA LYS A 343 10.25 -3.55 -20.08
C LYS A 343 10.11 -3.45 -21.61
N GLY A 344 11.19 -3.80 -22.31
CA GLY A 344 11.27 -3.68 -23.78
C GLY A 344 11.79 -2.33 -24.30
N THR A 345 11.99 -1.32 -23.45
CA THR A 345 12.61 -0.04 -23.86
C THR A 345 14.09 0.04 -23.47
N ASN A 346 14.87 0.85 -24.19
CA ASN A 346 16.27 1.13 -23.85
C ASN A 346 16.39 1.87 -22.51
N ILE A 347 17.44 1.55 -21.75
CA ILE A 347 17.68 2.14 -20.42
C ILE A 347 18.02 3.63 -20.57
N GLY A 348 17.40 4.48 -19.76
CA GLY A 348 17.69 5.92 -19.74
C GLY A 348 16.93 6.78 -20.76
N LEU A 349 16.21 6.18 -21.71
CA LEU A 349 15.36 6.90 -22.67
C LEU A 349 14.06 7.38 -22.00
N LYS A 350 13.75 8.68 -22.11
CA LYS A 350 12.52 9.34 -21.62
C LYS A 350 12.14 8.97 -20.17
N THR A 351 13.08 9.04 -19.22
CA THR A 351 12.87 8.73 -17.78
C THR A 351 11.72 9.50 -17.12
N THR A 352 11.37 10.68 -17.63
CA THR A 352 10.22 11.46 -17.14
C THR A 352 8.89 10.85 -17.60
N LEU A 353 8.83 10.33 -18.83
CA LEU A 353 7.64 9.68 -19.36
C LEU A 353 7.36 8.36 -18.64
N SER A 354 8.38 7.51 -18.45
CA SER A 354 8.22 6.24 -17.73
C SER A 354 7.76 6.46 -16.29
N ARG A 355 8.24 7.53 -15.64
CA ARG A 355 7.76 7.95 -14.33
C ARG A 355 6.27 8.33 -14.36
N TYR A 356 5.83 9.12 -15.33
CA TYR A 356 4.42 9.48 -15.45
C TYR A 356 3.55 8.26 -15.74
N LEU A 357 3.93 7.42 -16.71
CA LEU A 357 3.20 6.19 -17.04
C LEU A 357 3.06 5.24 -15.85
N PHE A 358 4.00 5.24 -14.90
CA PHE A 358 3.86 4.49 -13.66
C PHE A 358 3.00 5.21 -12.60
N ILE A 359 3.25 6.51 -12.37
CA ILE A 359 2.62 7.25 -11.26
C ILE A 359 1.11 7.48 -11.49
N TYR A 360 0.66 7.78 -12.71
CA TYR A 360 -0.76 8.08 -12.93
C TYR A 360 -1.64 6.86 -12.62
N PRO A 361 -1.43 5.68 -13.22
CA PRO A 361 -2.32 4.55 -13.00
C PRO A 361 -2.23 4.04 -11.56
N VAL A 362 -1.03 4.03 -10.94
CA VAL A 362 -0.89 3.56 -9.56
C VAL A 362 -1.52 4.53 -8.55
N TYR A 363 -1.45 5.84 -8.81
CA TYR A 363 -2.08 6.84 -7.96
C TYR A 363 -3.60 6.80 -8.11
N THR A 364 -4.12 6.75 -9.33
CA THR A 364 -5.56 6.54 -9.59
C THR A 364 -6.08 5.29 -8.90
N PHE A 365 -5.33 4.20 -8.97
CA PHE A 365 -5.66 2.96 -8.30
C PHE A 365 -5.73 3.13 -6.77
N ALA A 366 -4.72 3.78 -6.19
CA ALA A 366 -4.72 4.09 -4.77
C ALA A 366 -5.87 5.03 -4.35
N LEU A 367 -6.28 5.96 -5.21
CA LEU A 367 -7.46 6.81 -4.98
C LEU A 367 -8.76 6.02 -5.03
N THR A 368 -8.88 5.07 -5.94
CA THR A 368 -10.09 4.23 -6.08
C THR A 368 -10.34 3.41 -4.82
N ILE A 369 -9.27 2.89 -4.20
CA ILE A 369 -9.36 2.10 -2.97
C ILE A 369 -9.43 2.99 -1.72
N GLY A 370 -8.58 4.01 -1.67
CA GLY A 370 -8.31 4.75 -0.44
C GLY A 370 -8.95 6.13 -0.34
N GLY A 371 -9.37 6.74 -1.46
CA GLY A 371 -9.88 8.11 -1.48
C GLY A 371 -11.12 8.28 -0.63
N SER A 372 -12.11 7.37 -0.78
CA SER A 372 -13.34 7.39 0.03
C SER A 372 -13.07 7.15 1.51
N MET A 373 -12.09 6.31 1.84
CA MET A 373 -11.66 6.03 3.21
C MET A 373 -10.99 7.24 3.87
N ILE A 374 -10.25 8.03 3.10
CA ILE A 374 -9.68 9.31 3.60
C ILE A 374 -10.82 10.27 3.95
N VAL A 375 -11.79 10.47 3.05
CA VAL A 375 -12.91 11.40 3.27
C VAL A 375 -13.77 10.96 4.45
N LYS A 376 -14.17 9.68 4.50
CA LYS A 376 -14.97 9.13 5.61
C LYS A 376 -14.20 9.15 6.93
N GLY A 377 -12.89 8.89 6.92
CA GLY A 377 -12.07 8.95 8.13
C GLY A 377 -11.99 10.37 8.69
N ILE A 378 -11.82 11.37 7.82
CA ILE A 378 -11.87 12.79 8.23
C ILE A 378 -13.26 13.12 8.81
N TYR A 379 -14.33 12.68 8.15
CA TYR A 379 -15.71 12.88 8.66
C TYR A 379 -15.89 12.31 10.06
N LYS A 380 -15.46 11.07 10.28
CA LYS A 380 -15.56 10.39 11.58
C LYS A 380 -14.74 11.08 12.68
N ILE A 381 -13.54 11.56 12.35
CA ILE A 381 -12.72 12.33 13.29
C ILE A 381 -13.36 13.69 13.60
N LEU A 382 -13.87 14.40 12.59
CA LEU A 382 -14.56 15.66 12.81
C LEU A 382 -15.84 15.47 13.63
N LYS A 383 -16.60 14.42 13.34
CA LYS A 383 -17.82 14.07 14.08
C LYS A 383 -17.50 13.79 15.55
N LEU A 384 -16.43 13.04 15.82
CA LEU A 384 -15.93 12.81 17.19
C LEU A 384 -15.62 14.13 17.91
N ILE A 385 -14.92 15.05 17.23
CA ILE A 385 -14.56 16.35 17.82
C ILE A 385 -15.81 17.19 18.11
N THR A 386 -16.82 17.17 17.24
CA THR A 386 -18.01 18.01 17.39
C THR A 386 -19.08 17.43 18.31
N THR A 387 -19.24 16.10 18.35
CA THR A 387 -20.35 15.42 19.05
C THR A 387 -19.89 14.53 20.21
N GLY A 388 -18.59 14.29 20.35
CA GLY A 388 -18.04 13.35 21.33
C GLY A 388 -18.20 11.87 20.94
N SER A 389 -18.78 11.56 19.77
CA SER A 389 -19.01 10.20 19.29
C SER A 389 -18.52 10.00 17.86
N PHE A 390 -18.05 8.79 17.56
CA PHE A 390 -17.76 8.35 16.19
C PHE A 390 -19.01 8.02 15.37
N PHE A 391 -20.17 7.91 16.03
CA PHE A 391 -21.44 7.45 15.45
C PHE A 391 -22.38 8.57 15.08
#